data_AF-A0A1V9XRA1-F1
#
_entry.id   AF-A0A1V9XRA1-F1
#
_cell.length_a   1.000
_cell.length_b   1.000
_cell.length_c   1.000
_cell.angle_alpha   90.00
_cell.angle_beta   90.00
_cell.angle_gamma   90.00
#
_symmetry.space_group_name_H-M   'P 1'
#
loop_
_entity.id
_entity.type
_entity.pdbx_description
1 polymer ?
#
loop_
_entity_poly.entity_id
_entity_poly.type
_entity_poly.pdbx_seq_one_letter_code
_entity_poly.pdbx_strand_id
1 'polypeptide(L)'
;EILFDDAFEMKDGVRQVNGFVKTLIGAMEIAVRSRKVAVITYSKVYGGKVSLKPPCKILTPYGGRLEWDLPNHGERLSGKRTRLLVHLKDKTLIRARKRWSQVMYMYYLLGYCFHQLNMNDYQKKLRSRNTFLLALDGDVNFRPHAVKLLVDLMKNNLSLGAACGRIHPVGSGPIVWYQKFEYAVGHWLQKATEHTFGCVLCSPGCFSLFRAGALMADGVMRTYTMECKEPQHFVQYDQGEDRWLCTLLLQRGYSVEYSAASDAYTHAPETFNDFFIQRRRWGPSTLANIIDLLLSAKHTIEINPSISILYIMYQSMLMIGNVIGKSDFDPPRKQNFKFVPQLPAVANIGPGNIFMMMVGSFVTVFSIAIYKAMLINLSPVLLFIIVCFYCNNKKQLLLAQFLSFLYALVMTAVLMGIVIQIKNEGLGSPSAMFFVTVVLSFSITALLHPRV
;
A
#
# COMPACT_ATOMS: atom_id res chain seq x y z
N GLU A 1 3.34 -17.21 -16.37
CA GLU A 1 2.00 -17.71 -15.96
C GLU A 1 1.14 -16.52 -15.58
N ILE A 2 -0.18 -16.66 -15.55
CA ILE A 2 -1.13 -15.61 -15.18
C ILE A 2 -2.12 -16.20 -14.18
N LEU A 3 -2.60 -15.39 -13.23
CA LEU A 3 -3.65 -15.80 -12.30
C LEU A 3 -4.82 -14.83 -12.37
N PHE A 4 -5.99 -15.32 -12.76
CA PHE A 4 -7.24 -14.57 -12.76
C PHE A 4 -7.97 -14.82 -11.45
N ASP A 5 -8.16 -13.76 -10.66
CA ASP A 5 -9.09 -13.74 -9.54
C ASP A 5 -10.54 -13.61 -10.04
N ASP A 6 -11.47 -14.14 -9.25
CA ASP A 6 -12.91 -14.21 -9.54
C ASP A 6 -13.26 -14.58 -11.00
N ALA A 7 -12.62 -15.63 -11.53
CA ALA A 7 -12.63 -15.99 -12.95
C ALA A 7 -13.97 -16.55 -13.46
N PHE A 8 -14.95 -16.76 -12.57
CA PHE A 8 -16.21 -17.46 -12.85
C PHE A 8 -17.44 -16.64 -12.41
N GLU A 9 -18.50 -16.75 -13.21
CA GLU A 9 -19.81 -16.15 -12.97
C GLU A 9 -20.89 -17.23 -13.15
N MET A 10 -22.00 -17.09 -12.41
CA MET A 10 -23.19 -17.91 -12.61
C MET A 10 -24.11 -17.17 -13.59
N LYS A 11 -24.47 -17.82 -14.70
CA LYS A 11 -25.47 -17.31 -15.64
C LYS A 11 -26.44 -18.44 -15.96
N ASP A 12 -27.74 -18.17 -15.84
CA ASP A 12 -28.82 -19.12 -16.16
C ASP A 12 -28.67 -20.46 -15.41
N GLY A 13 -28.19 -20.41 -14.16
CA GLY A 13 -27.89 -21.60 -13.33
C GLY A 13 -26.58 -22.33 -13.68
N VAL A 14 -25.91 -21.96 -14.77
CA VAL A 14 -24.66 -22.59 -15.23
C VAL A 14 -23.45 -21.76 -14.84
N ARG A 15 -22.42 -22.45 -14.31
CA ARG A 15 -21.10 -21.86 -14.02
C ARG A 15 -20.33 -21.65 -15.32
N GLN A 16 -20.01 -20.41 -15.65
CA GLN A 16 -19.21 -20.06 -16.83
C GLN A 16 -18.04 -19.14 -16.46
N VAL A 17 -17.07 -18.99 -17.38
CA VAL A 17 -15.99 -18.02 -17.20
C VAL A 17 -16.49 -16.58 -17.39
N ASN A 18 -15.93 -15.64 -16.63
CA ASN A 18 -16.36 -14.24 -16.64
C ASN A 18 -15.98 -13.51 -17.94
N GLY A 19 -16.48 -12.27 -18.10
CA GLY A 19 -16.15 -11.40 -19.23
C GLY A 19 -14.65 -11.18 -19.46
N PHE A 20 -13.85 -10.98 -18.41
CA PHE A 20 -12.41 -10.73 -18.53
C PHE A 20 -11.62 -11.95 -19.03
N VAL A 21 -12.00 -13.17 -18.62
CA VAL A 21 -11.41 -14.42 -19.12
C VAL A 21 -11.78 -14.64 -20.59
N LYS A 22 -13.02 -14.31 -20.99
CA LYS A 22 -13.43 -14.30 -22.41
C LYS A 22 -12.58 -13.31 -23.22
N THR A 23 -12.35 -12.10 -22.70
CA THR A 23 -11.46 -11.09 -23.30
C THR A 23 -10.02 -11.58 -23.42
N LEU A 24 -9.47 -12.26 -22.40
CA LEU A 24 -8.13 -12.86 -22.49
C LEU A 24 -8.06 -13.89 -23.63
N ILE A 25 -9.04 -14.79 -23.74
CA ILE A 25 -9.07 -15.83 -24.78
C ILE A 25 -9.12 -15.19 -26.18
N GLY A 26 -9.94 -14.17 -26.39
CA GLY A 26 -9.96 -13.40 -27.64
C GLY A 26 -8.66 -12.63 -27.91
N ALA A 27 -8.06 -12.05 -26.86
CA ALA A 27 -6.79 -11.35 -26.94
C ALA A 27 -5.61 -12.28 -27.29
N MET A 28 -5.67 -13.57 -26.95
CA MET A 28 -4.66 -14.56 -27.38
C MET A 28 -4.63 -14.73 -28.90
N GLU A 29 -5.79 -14.77 -29.57
CA GLU A 29 -5.84 -14.78 -31.04
C GLU A 29 -5.27 -13.49 -31.64
N ILE A 30 -5.63 -12.35 -31.06
CA ILE A 30 -5.15 -11.04 -31.51
C ILE A 30 -3.63 -10.95 -31.32
N ALA A 31 -3.08 -11.36 -30.17
CA ALA A 31 -1.65 -11.29 -29.86
C ALA A 31 -0.78 -12.15 -30.80
N VAL A 32 -1.32 -13.28 -31.28
CA VAL A 32 -0.66 -14.13 -32.28
C VAL A 32 -0.74 -13.50 -33.68
N ARG A 33 -1.85 -12.86 -34.04
CA ARG A 33 -2.02 -12.16 -35.33
C ARG A 33 -1.32 -10.79 -35.39
N SER A 34 -1.18 -10.08 -34.27
CA SER A 34 -0.70 -8.68 -34.20
C SER A 34 0.83 -8.55 -34.18
N ARG A 35 1.56 -9.64 -33.95
CA ARG A 35 3.03 -9.73 -34.13
C ARG A 35 3.46 -9.64 -35.61
N LYS A 36 2.92 -8.70 -36.39
CA LYS A 36 3.24 -8.49 -37.82
C LYS A 36 4.75 -8.41 -38.09
N VAL A 37 5.53 -7.80 -37.20
CA VAL A 37 7.00 -7.70 -37.33
C VAL A 37 7.70 -9.07 -37.31
N ALA A 38 7.23 -10.04 -36.51
CA ALA A 38 7.77 -11.40 -36.49
C ALA A 38 7.16 -12.29 -37.60
N VAL A 39 5.87 -12.08 -37.90
CA VAL A 39 5.15 -12.83 -38.95
C VAL A 39 5.69 -12.52 -40.35
N ILE A 40 6.11 -11.29 -40.64
CA ILE A 40 6.72 -10.94 -41.94
C ILE A 40 8.02 -11.73 -42.16
N THR A 41 8.89 -11.81 -41.15
CA THR A 41 10.16 -12.55 -41.23
C THR A 41 9.93 -14.06 -41.34
N TYR A 42 8.99 -14.62 -40.57
CA TYR A 42 8.72 -16.07 -40.61
C TYR A 42 7.98 -16.51 -41.88
N SER A 43 7.00 -15.73 -42.35
CA SER A 43 6.22 -16.05 -43.56
C SER A 43 7.09 -15.98 -44.83
N LYS A 44 8.08 -15.07 -44.88
CA LYS A 44 9.02 -14.99 -46.00
C LYS A 44 10.03 -16.14 -46.08
N VAL A 45 10.29 -16.86 -44.98
CA VAL A 45 11.32 -17.93 -44.95
C VAL A 45 10.71 -19.33 -44.88
N TYR A 46 9.54 -19.52 -44.26
CA TYR A 46 8.99 -20.85 -43.97
C TYR A 46 7.50 -21.07 -44.32
N GLY A 47 6.84 -20.16 -45.04
CA GLY A 47 5.64 -20.47 -45.84
C GLY A 47 4.40 -21.02 -45.09
N GLY A 48 4.16 -20.65 -43.83
CA GLY A 48 3.03 -21.17 -43.04
C GLY A 48 2.22 -20.12 -42.27
N LYS A 49 0.89 -20.25 -42.26
CA LYS A 49 -0.01 -19.48 -41.37
C LYS A 49 0.18 -19.95 -39.92
N VAL A 50 0.68 -19.08 -39.05
CA VAL A 50 0.80 -19.37 -37.60
C VAL A 50 -0.59 -19.34 -36.96
N SER A 51 -1.08 -20.51 -36.54
CA SER A 51 -2.34 -20.67 -35.80
C SER A 51 -2.06 -21.22 -34.40
N LEU A 52 -2.64 -20.59 -33.38
CA LEU A 52 -2.53 -21.06 -31.99
C LEU A 52 -3.55 -22.19 -31.75
N LYS A 53 -3.12 -23.30 -31.15
CA LYS A 53 -4.05 -24.35 -30.72
C LYS A 53 -4.91 -23.85 -29.54
N PRO A 54 -6.17 -24.31 -29.40
CA PRO A 54 -6.96 -24.07 -28.20
C PRO A 54 -6.22 -24.53 -26.92
N PRO A 55 -6.44 -23.88 -25.77
CA PRO A 55 -5.77 -24.28 -24.53
C PRO A 55 -6.22 -25.66 -24.06
N CYS A 56 -5.29 -26.41 -23.48
CA CYS A 56 -5.65 -27.53 -22.62
C CYS A 56 -6.40 -26.99 -21.39
N LYS A 57 -7.53 -27.60 -21.04
CA LYS A 57 -8.37 -27.19 -19.90
C LYS A 57 -8.21 -28.22 -18.79
N ILE A 58 -7.76 -27.78 -17.62
CA ILE A 58 -7.52 -28.64 -16.45
C ILE A 58 -8.40 -28.14 -15.30
N LEU A 59 -9.20 -29.02 -14.71
CA LEU A 59 -9.93 -28.71 -13.48
C LEU A 59 -8.94 -28.69 -12.31
N THR A 60 -9.05 -27.72 -11.41
CA THR A 60 -8.16 -27.58 -10.26
C THR A 60 -8.97 -27.39 -8.98
N PRO A 61 -8.44 -27.72 -7.79
CA PRO A 61 -9.13 -27.50 -6.51
C PRO A 61 -9.53 -26.04 -6.25
N TYR A 62 -8.88 -25.11 -6.95
CA TYR A 62 -9.10 -23.66 -6.86
C TYR A 62 -10.00 -23.08 -7.95
N GLY A 63 -10.46 -23.89 -8.92
CA GLY A 63 -11.27 -23.42 -10.05
C GLY A 63 -10.92 -24.15 -11.34
N GLY A 64 -9.96 -23.63 -12.10
CA GLY A 64 -9.40 -24.29 -13.28
C GLY A 64 -8.03 -23.75 -13.70
N ARG A 65 -7.46 -24.33 -14.75
CA ARG A 65 -6.24 -23.86 -15.43
C ARG A 65 -6.37 -24.05 -16.93
N LEU A 66 -5.91 -23.06 -17.68
CA LEU A 66 -5.79 -23.09 -19.14
C LEU A 66 -4.29 -23.14 -19.50
N GLU A 67 -3.88 -24.05 -20.36
CA GLU A 67 -2.48 -24.16 -20.80
C GLU A 67 -2.38 -24.01 -22.31
N TRP A 68 -1.59 -23.03 -22.78
CA TRP A 68 -1.22 -22.87 -24.18
C TRP A 68 0.26 -23.21 -24.39
N ASP A 69 0.56 -24.01 -25.40
CA ASP A 69 1.88 -24.04 -26.02
C ASP A 69 1.99 -22.85 -26.97
N LEU A 70 2.83 -21.86 -26.65
CA LEU A 70 3.08 -20.71 -27.53
C LEU A 70 4.09 -21.07 -28.62
N PRO A 71 3.90 -20.59 -29.87
CA PRO A 71 4.86 -20.82 -30.95
C PRO A 71 6.20 -20.13 -30.64
N ASN A 72 7.28 -20.91 -30.60
CA ASN A 72 8.65 -20.42 -30.40
C ASN A 72 9.38 -20.28 -31.74
N HIS A 73 9.88 -19.09 -32.05
CA HIS A 73 10.78 -18.87 -33.20
C HIS A 73 12.20 -19.43 -32.99
N GLY A 74 12.54 -19.86 -31.77
CA GLY A 74 13.89 -20.28 -31.36
C GLY A 74 14.07 -21.79 -31.22
N GLU A 75 13.37 -22.60 -32.02
CA GLU A 75 13.32 -24.06 -31.86
C GLU A 75 14.70 -24.75 -31.94
N ARG A 76 15.70 -24.11 -32.57
CA ARG A 76 17.09 -24.61 -32.69
C ARG A 76 18.04 -24.26 -31.55
N LEU A 77 17.73 -23.35 -30.61
CA LEU A 77 18.71 -22.84 -29.64
C LEU A 77 18.55 -23.30 -28.18
N SER A 78 17.44 -23.96 -27.78
CA SER A 78 17.35 -24.58 -26.44
C SER A 78 16.36 -25.74 -26.27
N GLY A 79 15.62 -26.14 -27.31
CA GLY A 79 14.63 -27.24 -27.23
C GLY A 79 13.44 -27.02 -26.29
N LYS A 80 13.34 -25.90 -25.58
CA LYS A 80 12.25 -25.62 -24.63
C LYS A 80 11.04 -24.99 -25.34
N ARG A 81 9.86 -25.55 -25.12
CA ARG A 81 8.56 -24.94 -25.50
C ARG A 81 8.17 -23.87 -24.47
N THR A 82 7.71 -22.71 -24.93
CA THR A 82 7.19 -21.65 -24.06
C THR A 82 5.73 -21.93 -23.74
N ARG A 83 5.44 -22.39 -22.52
CA ARG A 83 4.07 -22.60 -22.05
C ARG A 83 3.52 -21.36 -21.35
N LEU A 84 2.31 -20.95 -21.72
CA LEU A 84 1.50 -19.98 -21.00
C LEU A 84 0.45 -20.74 -20.18
N LEU A 85 0.65 -20.78 -18.87
CA LEU A 85 -0.32 -21.31 -17.91
C LEU A 85 -1.14 -20.15 -17.34
N VAL A 86 -2.46 -20.26 -17.37
CA VAL A 86 -3.41 -19.29 -16.84
C VAL A 86 -4.31 -19.97 -15.83
N HIS A 87 -4.18 -19.59 -14.57
CA HIS A 87 -4.89 -20.15 -13.44
C HIS A 87 -6.18 -19.34 -13.24
N LEU A 88 -7.32 -20.02 -13.22
CA LEU A 88 -8.64 -19.42 -13.05
C LEU A 88 -9.10 -19.73 -11.62
N LYS A 89 -9.12 -18.72 -10.74
CA LYS A 89 -9.59 -18.86 -9.36
C LYS A 89 -11.10 -18.69 -9.28
N ASP A 90 -11.76 -19.58 -8.53
CA ASP A 90 -13.17 -19.51 -8.23
C ASP A 90 -13.42 -18.97 -6.81
N LYS A 91 -14.26 -17.93 -6.70
CA LYS A 91 -14.63 -17.31 -5.43
C LYS A 91 -15.50 -18.19 -4.52
N THR A 92 -16.10 -19.26 -5.05
CA THR A 92 -16.88 -20.24 -4.29
C THR A 92 -16.01 -21.33 -3.68
N LEU A 93 -14.84 -21.60 -4.27
CA LEU A 93 -13.88 -22.61 -3.82
C LEU A 93 -12.76 -22.02 -2.95
N ILE A 94 -12.39 -20.75 -3.17
CA ILE A 94 -11.43 -20.03 -2.33
C ILE A 94 -11.98 -18.67 -1.92
N ARG A 95 -11.60 -18.22 -0.73
CA ARG A 95 -11.77 -16.85 -0.23
C ARG A 95 -11.52 -15.78 -1.30
N ALA A 96 -12.56 -15.01 -1.57
CA ALA A 96 -12.48 -13.77 -2.34
C ALA A 96 -11.83 -12.66 -1.51
N ARG A 97 -10.70 -12.12 -1.97
CA ARG A 97 -9.98 -10.88 -1.55
C ARG A 97 -8.56 -10.89 -2.14
N LYS A 98 -7.97 -9.71 -2.39
CA LYS A 98 -6.61 -9.50 -2.92
C LYS A 98 -5.54 -10.33 -2.19
N ARG A 99 -5.53 -10.31 -0.85
CA ARG A 99 -4.58 -11.11 -0.03
C ARG A 99 -4.60 -12.60 -0.35
N TRP A 100 -5.78 -13.23 -0.49
CA TRP A 100 -5.86 -14.68 -0.72
C TRP A 100 -5.32 -15.08 -2.11
N SER A 101 -5.40 -14.17 -3.08
CA SER A 101 -4.81 -14.35 -4.41
C SER A 101 -3.29 -14.19 -4.39
N GLN A 102 -2.76 -13.22 -3.63
CA GLN A 102 -1.32 -13.11 -3.35
C GLN A 102 -0.80 -14.35 -2.60
N VAL A 103 -1.50 -14.81 -1.57
CA VAL A 103 -1.20 -16.03 -0.79
C VAL A 103 -1.10 -17.25 -1.70
N MET A 104 -2.08 -17.44 -2.60
CA MET A 104 -2.07 -18.58 -3.53
C MET A 104 -0.88 -18.49 -4.50
N TYR A 105 -0.56 -17.28 -5.00
CA TYR A 105 0.60 -17.05 -5.86
C TYR A 105 1.93 -17.32 -5.14
N MET A 106 2.08 -16.84 -3.91
CA MET A 106 3.27 -17.06 -3.09
C MET A 106 3.44 -18.53 -2.72
N TYR A 107 2.38 -19.24 -2.30
CA TYR A 107 2.48 -20.69 -2.07
C TYR A 107 2.80 -21.47 -3.34
N TYR A 108 2.22 -21.10 -4.48
CA TYR A 108 2.52 -21.77 -5.74
C TYR A 108 3.98 -21.55 -6.15
N LEU A 109 4.47 -20.31 -6.19
CA LEU A 109 5.85 -20.03 -6.58
C LEU A 109 6.88 -20.51 -5.55
N LEU A 110 6.73 -20.11 -4.29
CA LEU A 110 7.73 -20.32 -3.23
C LEU A 110 7.58 -21.69 -2.54
N GLY A 111 6.37 -22.20 -2.44
CA GLY A 111 6.08 -23.48 -1.79
C GLY A 111 6.11 -24.68 -2.74
N TYR A 112 5.54 -24.55 -3.95
CA TYR A 112 5.47 -25.66 -4.92
C TYR A 112 6.62 -25.60 -5.94
N CYS A 113 6.66 -24.59 -6.81
CA CYS A 113 7.65 -24.51 -7.89
C CYS A 113 9.09 -24.46 -7.38
N PHE A 114 9.35 -23.73 -6.29
CA PHE A 114 10.68 -23.61 -5.71
C PHE A 114 11.13 -24.90 -4.99
N HIS A 115 10.20 -25.60 -4.34
CA HIS A 115 10.51 -26.83 -3.60
C HIS A 115 10.78 -28.01 -4.54
N GLN A 116 10.06 -28.09 -5.68
CA GLN A 116 10.27 -29.07 -6.75
C GLN A 116 11.62 -28.98 -7.48
N LEU A 117 12.43 -27.96 -7.18
CA LEU A 117 13.79 -27.90 -7.71
C LEU A 117 14.65 -28.99 -7.06
N ASN A 118 15.13 -29.93 -7.88
CA ASN A 118 16.16 -30.92 -7.50
C ASN A 118 17.51 -30.21 -7.32
N MET A 119 17.66 -29.57 -6.15
CA MET A 119 18.79 -28.76 -5.72
C MET A 119 19.02 -28.98 -4.23
N ASN A 120 20.27 -28.92 -3.78
CA ASN A 120 20.59 -29.01 -2.36
C ASN A 120 20.16 -27.74 -1.60
N ASP A 121 20.12 -27.80 -0.27
CA ASP A 121 19.58 -26.69 0.55
C ASP A 121 20.40 -25.41 0.45
N TYR A 122 21.72 -25.52 0.24
CA TYR A 122 22.59 -24.38 -0.01
C TYR A 122 22.23 -23.68 -1.34
N GLN A 123 22.06 -24.45 -2.42
CA GLN A 123 21.64 -23.94 -3.74
C GLN A 123 20.23 -23.34 -3.66
N LYS A 124 19.29 -23.98 -2.94
CA LYS A 124 17.94 -23.44 -2.69
C LYS A 124 18.02 -22.10 -1.94
N LYS A 125 18.83 -21.99 -0.88
CA LYS A 125 19.03 -20.75 -0.12
C LYS A 125 19.70 -19.64 -0.93
N LEU A 126 20.69 -19.97 -1.76
CA LEU A 126 21.34 -19.01 -2.65
C LEU A 126 20.38 -18.52 -3.75
N ARG A 127 19.59 -19.44 -4.33
CA ARG A 127 18.60 -19.11 -5.35
C ARG A 127 17.44 -18.28 -4.78
N SER A 128 16.98 -18.53 -3.57
CA SER A 128 15.88 -17.75 -2.96
C SER A 128 16.34 -16.33 -2.60
N ARG A 129 17.61 -16.15 -2.21
CA ARG A 129 18.22 -14.82 -2.04
C ARG A 129 18.28 -14.00 -3.33
N ASN A 130 18.43 -14.67 -4.48
CA ASN A 130 18.52 -14.08 -5.82
C ASN A 130 17.23 -14.21 -6.66
N THR A 131 16.11 -14.57 -6.03
CA THR A 131 14.78 -14.61 -6.67
C THR A 131 13.93 -13.49 -6.11
N PHE A 132 13.30 -12.71 -6.98
CA PHE A 132 12.52 -11.54 -6.62
C PHE A 132 11.09 -11.62 -7.18
N LEU A 133 10.11 -11.19 -6.40
CA LEU A 133 8.70 -11.13 -6.75
C LEU A 133 8.29 -9.67 -6.87
N LEU A 134 7.92 -9.24 -8.08
CA LEU A 134 7.43 -7.88 -8.35
C LEU A 134 5.91 -7.84 -8.17
N ALA A 135 5.44 -7.07 -7.19
CA ALA A 135 4.04 -6.72 -7.00
C ALA A 135 3.70 -5.45 -7.78
N LEU A 136 2.59 -5.51 -8.51
CA LEU A 136 2.05 -4.43 -9.35
C LEU A 136 0.53 -4.37 -9.17
N ASP A 137 -0.03 -3.17 -9.10
CA ASP A 137 -1.47 -2.96 -9.30
C ASP A 137 -1.77 -2.77 -10.81
N GLY A 138 -2.99 -3.12 -11.23
CA GLY A 138 -3.34 -3.25 -12.65
C GLY A 138 -3.42 -1.94 -13.45
N ASP A 139 -3.43 -0.80 -12.77
CA ASP A 139 -3.47 0.56 -13.30
C ASP A 139 -2.08 1.25 -13.31
N VAL A 140 -1.01 0.50 -12.98
CA VAL A 140 0.32 1.07 -12.78
C VAL A 140 1.14 1.05 -14.06
N ASN A 141 1.65 2.23 -14.44
CA ASN A 141 2.56 2.43 -15.56
C ASN A 141 3.97 2.72 -15.04
N PHE A 142 4.99 2.03 -15.55
CA PHE A 142 6.39 2.21 -15.14
C PHE A 142 7.34 1.95 -16.32
N ARG A 143 8.54 2.53 -16.26
CA ARG A 143 9.59 2.27 -17.26
C ARG A 143 10.44 1.06 -16.84
N PRO A 144 10.96 0.23 -17.76
CA PRO A 144 11.81 -0.92 -17.42
C PRO A 144 13.02 -0.58 -16.53
N HIS A 145 13.55 0.64 -16.65
CA HIS A 145 14.62 1.16 -15.80
C HIS A 145 14.27 1.22 -14.31
N ALA A 146 13.00 1.49 -13.95
CA ALA A 146 12.55 1.53 -12.56
C ALA A 146 12.73 0.16 -11.88
N VAL A 147 12.30 -0.92 -12.54
CA VAL A 147 12.50 -2.29 -12.03
C VAL A 147 14.00 -2.62 -11.91
N LYS A 148 14.83 -2.18 -12.86
CA LYS A 148 16.29 -2.36 -12.78
C LYS A 148 16.87 -1.72 -11.51
N LEU A 149 16.47 -0.48 -11.20
CA LEU A 149 16.92 0.22 -9.98
C LEU A 149 16.52 -0.52 -8.70
N LEU A 150 15.29 -1.07 -8.62
CA LEU A 150 14.88 -1.89 -7.48
C LEU A 150 15.71 -3.18 -7.38
N VAL A 151 15.95 -3.85 -8.51
CA VAL A 151 16.78 -5.07 -8.55
C VAL A 151 18.22 -4.79 -8.13
N ASP A 152 18.81 -3.68 -8.57
CA ASP A 152 20.18 -3.31 -8.23
C ASP A 152 20.31 -2.91 -6.75
N LEU A 153 19.30 -2.21 -6.18
CA LEU A 153 19.20 -1.98 -4.73
C LEU A 153 19.15 -3.30 -3.93
N MET A 154 18.29 -4.24 -4.37
CA MET A 154 18.14 -5.57 -3.76
C MET A 154 19.35 -6.49 -3.94
N LYS A 155 20.26 -6.20 -4.88
CA LYS A 155 21.55 -6.91 -4.99
C LYS A 155 22.59 -6.35 -4.01
N ASN A 156 22.62 -5.03 -3.84
CA ASN A 156 23.60 -4.34 -3.01
C ASN A 156 23.39 -4.64 -1.51
N ASN A 157 22.13 -4.77 -1.07
CA ASN A 157 21.80 -5.13 0.30
C ASN A 157 21.17 -6.55 0.37
N LEU A 158 21.85 -7.50 1.04
CA LEU A 158 21.37 -8.88 1.21
C LEU A 158 20.33 -9.06 2.32
N SER A 159 20.28 -8.16 3.32
CA SER A 159 19.22 -8.15 4.35
C SER A 159 17.96 -7.40 3.91
N LEU A 160 17.98 -6.76 2.73
CA LEU A 160 16.80 -6.10 2.19
C LEU A 160 15.73 -7.12 1.77
N GLY A 161 14.60 -7.12 2.49
CA GLY A 161 13.48 -8.02 2.25
C GLY A 161 12.51 -7.50 1.19
N ALA A 162 12.31 -6.18 1.13
CA ALA A 162 11.47 -5.53 0.13
C ALA A 162 12.00 -4.14 -0.26
N ALA A 163 11.87 -3.78 -1.53
CA ALA A 163 12.18 -2.45 -2.06
C ALA A 163 10.98 -1.88 -2.83
N CYS A 164 10.62 -0.62 -2.59
CA CYS A 164 9.56 0.07 -3.34
C CYS A 164 10.07 1.28 -4.12
N GLY A 165 9.37 1.62 -5.21
CA GLY A 165 9.65 2.81 -6.00
C GLY A 165 8.87 4.05 -5.55
N ARG A 166 9.19 5.20 -6.15
CA ARG A 166 8.43 6.45 -6.03
C ARG A 166 7.13 6.33 -6.82
N ILE A 167 6.01 6.58 -6.14
CA ILE A 167 4.67 6.50 -6.73
C ILE A 167 4.18 7.90 -7.09
N HIS A 168 3.83 8.11 -8.36
CA HIS A 168 3.27 9.34 -8.87
C HIS A 168 1.77 9.19 -9.13
N PRO A 169 0.89 9.84 -8.36
CA PRO A 169 -0.54 9.81 -8.63
C PRO A 169 -0.88 10.58 -9.91
N VAL A 170 -1.51 9.92 -10.87
CA VAL A 170 -2.04 10.48 -12.11
C VAL A 170 -3.57 10.49 -12.11
N GLY A 171 -4.17 11.32 -12.96
CA GLY A 171 -5.60 11.63 -12.95
C GLY A 171 -5.85 13.15 -12.94
N SER A 172 -7.13 13.50 -12.81
CA SER A 172 -7.68 14.85 -12.97
C SER A 172 -8.50 15.30 -11.75
N GLY A 173 -8.71 16.62 -11.65
CA GLY A 173 -9.55 17.25 -10.63
C GLY A 173 -8.88 17.49 -9.26
N PRO A 174 -9.56 18.23 -8.35
CA PRO A 174 -8.97 18.74 -7.11
C PRO A 174 -8.50 17.65 -6.13
N ILE A 175 -9.20 16.51 -6.08
CA ILE A 175 -8.85 15.37 -5.22
C ILE A 175 -7.52 14.73 -5.66
N VAL A 176 -7.20 14.74 -6.96
CA VAL A 176 -5.90 14.28 -7.46
C VAL A 176 -4.80 15.30 -7.20
N TRP A 177 -5.08 16.61 -7.30
CA TRP A 177 -4.10 17.65 -6.94
C TRP A 177 -3.70 17.57 -5.46
N TYR A 178 -4.69 17.37 -4.58
CA TYR A 178 -4.47 17.12 -3.16
C TYR A 178 -3.62 15.88 -2.91
N GLN A 179 -3.91 14.76 -3.59
CA GLN A 179 -3.11 13.54 -3.47
C GLN A 179 -1.70 13.69 -4.03
N LYS A 180 -1.49 14.47 -5.10
CA LYS A 180 -0.14 14.82 -5.60
C LYS A 180 0.66 15.56 -4.54
N PHE A 181 0.06 16.56 -3.89
CA PHE A 181 0.69 17.28 -2.78
C PHE A 181 0.98 16.36 -1.59
N GLU A 182 0.01 15.57 -1.15
CA GLU A 182 0.16 14.62 -0.04
C GLU A 182 1.26 13.58 -0.30
N TYR A 183 1.28 12.98 -1.50
CA TYR A 183 2.31 12.02 -1.89
C TYR A 183 3.68 12.70 -1.95
N ALA A 184 3.78 13.93 -2.45
CA ALA A 184 5.02 14.69 -2.45
C ALA A 184 5.52 14.91 -1.00
N VAL A 185 4.68 15.42 -0.10
CA VAL A 185 5.01 15.60 1.33
C VAL A 185 5.41 14.28 1.99
N GLY A 186 4.68 13.19 1.75
CA GLY A 186 4.98 11.87 2.30
C GLY A 186 6.31 11.29 1.81
N HIS A 187 6.62 11.46 0.51
CA HIS A 187 7.90 11.03 -0.05
C HIS A 187 9.08 11.91 0.39
N TRP A 188 8.89 13.24 0.46
CA TRP A 188 9.95 14.20 0.77
C TRP A 188 10.29 14.28 2.25
N LEU A 189 9.29 14.30 3.13
CA LEU A 189 9.52 14.30 4.58
C LEU A 189 9.60 12.88 5.11
N GLN A 190 8.46 12.17 5.15
CA GLN A 190 8.34 10.95 5.95
C GLN A 190 9.23 9.83 5.42
N LYS A 191 9.26 9.58 4.10
CA LYS A 191 10.10 8.51 3.53
C LYS A 191 11.60 8.84 3.56
N ALA A 192 11.98 10.12 3.45
CA ALA A 192 13.35 10.53 3.65
C ALA A 192 13.78 10.32 5.12
N THR A 193 12.96 10.75 6.09
CA THR A 193 13.22 10.54 7.53
C THR A 193 13.26 9.06 7.91
N GLU A 194 12.30 8.25 7.44
CA GLU A 194 12.29 6.79 7.64
C GLU A 194 13.55 6.12 7.06
N HIS A 195 14.01 6.56 5.87
CA HIS A 195 15.25 6.05 5.25
C HIS A 195 16.50 6.48 6.03
N THR A 196 16.57 7.73 6.51
CA THR A 196 17.68 8.23 7.35
C THR A 196 17.78 7.49 8.68
N PHE A 197 16.65 7.14 9.31
CA PHE A 197 16.65 6.29 10.51
C PHE A 197 16.75 4.79 10.23
N GLY A 198 16.94 4.39 8.97
CA GLY A 198 17.40 3.05 8.57
C GLY A 198 16.34 2.14 7.94
N CYS A 199 15.04 2.44 8.02
CA CYS A 199 14.02 1.54 7.48
C CYS A 199 12.66 2.19 7.19
N VAL A 200 12.04 1.79 6.08
CA VAL A 200 10.70 2.22 5.66
C VAL A 200 9.65 1.24 6.20
N LEU A 201 8.52 1.73 6.73
CA LEU A 201 7.49 0.85 7.34
C LEU A 201 6.63 0.06 6.33
N CYS A 202 6.69 0.39 5.04
CA CYS A 202 5.79 -0.16 4.03
C CYS A 202 6.33 0.00 2.62
N SER A 203 6.33 -1.09 1.87
CA SER A 203 6.42 -1.14 0.41
C SER A 203 4.99 -1.27 -0.17
N PRO A 204 4.43 -0.25 -0.84
CA PRO A 204 3.07 -0.29 -1.35
C PRO A 204 2.90 -1.31 -2.49
N GLY A 205 1.80 -2.06 -2.51
CA GLY A 205 1.59 -3.16 -3.45
C GLY A 205 1.54 -2.77 -4.94
N CYS A 206 1.40 -1.47 -5.24
CA CYS A 206 1.33 -0.95 -6.60
C CYS A 206 2.66 -1.02 -7.37
N PHE A 207 3.83 -0.89 -6.70
CA PHE A 207 5.13 -1.03 -7.35
C PHE A 207 6.24 -1.38 -6.34
N SER A 208 6.32 -2.66 -5.98
CA SER A 208 7.25 -3.16 -4.95
C SER A 208 7.87 -4.51 -5.29
N LEU A 209 9.14 -4.69 -4.96
CA LEU A 209 9.94 -5.88 -5.24
C LEU A 209 10.30 -6.59 -3.93
N PHE A 210 9.87 -7.84 -3.76
CA PHE A 210 10.09 -8.65 -2.56
C PHE A 210 11.12 -9.76 -2.82
N ARG A 211 12.00 -10.04 -1.85
CA ARG A 211 12.96 -11.17 -1.95
C ARG A 211 12.27 -12.47 -1.56
N ALA A 212 12.35 -13.49 -2.43
CA ALA A 212 11.80 -14.82 -2.15
C ALA A 212 12.34 -15.41 -0.83
N GLY A 213 13.65 -15.29 -0.59
CA GLY A 213 14.28 -15.75 0.65
C GLY A 213 13.78 -15.05 1.93
N ALA A 214 13.28 -13.81 1.82
CA ALA A 214 12.70 -13.08 2.95
C ALA A 214 11.24 -13.52 3.21
N LEU A 215 10.46 -13.69 2.14
CA LEU A 215 9.11 -14.26 2.22
C LEU A 215 9.12 -15.70 2.77
N MET A 216 10.16 -16.48 2.46
CA MET A 216 10.35 -17.87 2.92
C MET A 216 10.99 -18.00 4.32
N ALA A 217 11.24 -16.91 5.05
CA ALA A 217 11.77 -16.99 6.42
C ALA A 217 10.65 -17.37 7.41
N ASP A 218 10.79 -18.43 8.24
CA ASP A 218 9.62 -18.86 9.04
C ASP A 218 8.57 -19.55 8.14
N GLY A 219 7.27 -19.28 8.28
CA GLY A 219 6.63 -18.44 9.30
C GLY A 219 6.12 -17.10 8.84
N VAL A 220 6.90 -16.32 8.09
CA VAL A 220 6.39 -15.11 7.42
C VAL A 220 5.13 -15.49 6.64
N MET A 221 5.23 -16.48 5.76
CA MET A 221 4.04 -17.00 5.06
C MET A 221 3.00 -17.57 6.02
N ARG A 222 3.37 -18.41 6.99
CA ARG A 222 2.43 -19.03 7.96
C ARG A 222 1.55 -17.98 8.65
N THR A 223 2.16 -16.90 9.12
CA THR A 223 1.53 -15.78 9.82
C THR A 223 0.75 -14.89 8.85
N TYR A 224 1.30 -14.59 7.67
CA TYR A 224 0.61 -13.83 6.61
C TYR A 224 -0.68 -14.51 6.14
N THR A 225 -0.69 -15.84 6.14
CA THR A 225 -1.81 -16.69 5.69
C THR A 225 -2.87 -16.94 6.75
N MET A 226 -2.70 -16.42 7.97
CA MET A 226 -3.67 -16.64 9.04
C MET A 226 -5.03 -16.04 8.72
N GLU A 227 -6.07 -16.73 9.17
CA GLU A 227 -7.44 -16.31 9.00
C GLU A 227 -7.80 -15.14 9.92
N CYS A 228 -8.48 -14.13 9.36
CA CYS A 228 -9.06 -13.05 10.16
C CYS A 228 -10.26 -13.58 10.96
N LYS A 229 -10.02 -13.90 12.23
CA LYS A 229 -11.09 -14.28 13.19
C LYS A 229 -11.57 -13.13 14.07
N GLU A 230 -10.79 -12.05 14.17
CA GLU A 230 -11.02 -10.95 15.13
C GLU A 230 -11.05 -9.59 14.42
N PRO A 231 -11.71 -8.56 14.99
CA PRO A 231 -11.81 -7.24 14.38
C PRO A 231 -10.47 -6.62 13.97
N GLN A 232 -9.44 -6.74 14.82
CA GLN A 232 -8.09 -6.25 14.53
C GLN A 232 -7.47 -6.97 13.33
N HIS A 233 -7.62 -8.30 13.22
CA HIS A 233 -7.12 -9.08 12.10
C HIS A 233 -7.73 -8.64 10.75
N PHE A 234 -8.98 -8.18 10.71
CA PHE A 234 -9.57 -7.63 9.47
C PHE A 234 -8.96 -6.29 9.06
N VAL A 235 -8.60 -5.44 10.02
CA VAL A 235 -7.96 -4.13 9.76
C VAL A 235 -6.49 -4.31 9.35
N GLN A 236 -5.77 -5.21 10.03
CA GLN A 236 -4.35 -5.42 9.78
C GLN A 236 -4.12 -6.29 8.55
N TYR A 237 -4.70 -7.50 8.51
CA TYR A 237 -4.34 -8.49 7.49
C TYR A 237 -5.09 -8.30 6.17
N ASP A 238 -6.36 -7.87 6.21
CA ASP A 238 -7.24 -7.83 5.03
C ASP A 238 -7.43 -6.42 4.41
N GLN A 239 -7.12 -5.33 5.13
CA GLN A 239 -7.27 -3.94 4.63
C GLN A 239 -5.95 -3.23 4.32
N GLY A 240 -4.81 -3.77 4.79
CA GLY A 240 -3.47 -3.28 4.46
C GLY A 240 -2.47 -4.42 4.48
N GLU A 241 -2.77 -5.43 3.68
CA GLU A 241 -1.98 -6.65 3.47
C GLU A 241 -0.52 -6.34 3.11
N ASP A 242 -0.29 -5.29 2.31
CA ASP A 242 1.06 -4.82 1.95
C ASP A 242 1.86 -4.34 3.18
N ARG A 243 1.20 -3.59 4.09
CA ARG A 243 1.80 -3.14 5.36
C ARG A 243 2.06 -4.31 6.29
N TRP A 244 1.08 -5.20 6.42
CA TRP A 244 1.20 -6.40 7.25
C TRP A 244 2.37 -7.28 6.82
N LEU A 245 2.52 -7.51 5.51
CA LEU A 245 3.67 -8.26 4.98
C LEU A 245 4.99 -7.57 5.31
N CYS A 246 5.06 -6.23 5.21
CA CYS A 246 6.27 -5.49 5.60
C CYS A 246 6.56 -5.64 7.10
N THR A 247 5.58 -5.47 7.99
CA THR A 247 5.73 -5.70 9.45
C THR A 247 6.33 -7.08 9.75
N LEU A 248 5.85 -8.13 9.08
CA LEU A 248 6.38 -9.49 9.22
C LEU A 248 7.82 -9.64 8.72
N LEU A 249 8.26 -8.90 7.70
CA LEU A 249 9.65 -8.88 7.26
C LEU A 249 10.55 -8.16 8.29
N LEU A 250 10.08 -7.02 8.82
CA LEU A 250 10.78 -6.24 9.84
C LEU A 250 11.02 -7.06 11.12
N GLN A 251 9.98 -7.74 11.61
CA GLN A 251 10.02 -8.65 12.76
C GLN A 251 10.89 -9.91 12.52
N ARG A 252 11.48 -10.09 11.34
CA ARG A 252 12.36 -11.21 10.98
C ARG A 252 13.76 -10.77 10.53
N GLY A 253 14.14 -9.54 10.84
CA GLY A 253 15.49 -9.02 10.61
C GLY A 253 15.77 -8.57 9.18
N TYR A 254 14.74 -8.49 8.33
CA TYR A 254 14.87 -7.92 7.01
C TYR A 254 14.57 -6.42 7.03
N SER A 255 15.33 -5.63 6.28
CA SER A 255 15.00 -4.22 6.05
C SER A 255 13.96 -4.08 4.94
N VAL A 256 13.36 -2.89 4.87
CA VAL A 256 12.47 -2.45 3.79
C VAL A 256 12.91 -1.04 3.38
N GLU A 257 13.19 -0.84 2.09
CA GLU A 257 13.77 0.40 1.57
C GLU A 257 12.93 1.03 0.45
N TYR A 258 13.14 2.33 0.26
CA TYR A 258 12.48 3.16 -0.73
C TYR A 258 13.50 3.71 -1.73
N SER A 259 13.30 3.43 -3.01
CA SER A 259 14.14 3.94 -4.09
C SER A 259 13.50 5.17 -4.72
N ALA A 260 13.91 6.35 -4.28
CA ALA A 260 13.46 7.61 -4.86
C ALA A 260 13.72 7.69 -6.38
N ALA A 261 14.79 7.07 -6.89
CA ALA A 261 15.14 7.10 -8.32
C ALA A 261 14.24 6.21 -9.20
N SER A 262 13.40 5.36 -8.60
CA SER A 262 12.62 4.35 -9.30
C SER A 262 11.15 4.75 -9.43
N ASP A 263 10.80 5.49 -10.49
CA ASP A 263 9.45 6.07 -10.66
C ASP A 263 8.43 5.11 -11.30
N ALA A 264 7.22 5.08 -10.73
CA ALA A 264 6.00 4.45 -11.27
C ALA A 264 4.78 5.37 -11.10
N TYR A 265 3.77 5.23 -11.95
CA TYR A 265 2.60 6.10 -12.05
C TYR A 265 1.32 5.28 -11.86
N THR A 266 0.37 5.74 -11.05
CA THR A 266 -0.88 5.03 -10.69
C THR A 266 -2.08 5.97 -10.74
N HIS A 267 -3.25 5.47 -11.10
CA HIS A 267 -4.48 6.26 -11.16
C HIS A 267 -5.02 6.51 -9.74
N ALA A 268 -4.93 7.75 -9.29
CA ALA A 268 -5.46 8.15 -8.00
C ALA A 268 -7.00 8.33 -8.06
N PRO A 269 -7.73 8.07 -6.97
CA PRO A 269 -9.14 8.41 -6.85
C PRO A 269 -9.45 9.85 -7.26
N GLU A 270 -10.30 10.04 -8.28
CA GLU A 270 -10.73 11.37 -8.74
C GLU A 270 -11.94 11.88 -7.94
N THR A 271 -12.79 10.98 -7.43
CA THR A 271 -13.96 11.34 -6.62
C THR A 271 -13.65 11.29 -5.12
N PHE A 272 -14.34 12.14 -4.34
CA PHE A 272 -14.26 12.10 -2.87
C PHE A 272 -14.73 10.74 -2.29
N ASN A 273 -15.69 10.08 -2.94
CA ASN A 273 -16.19 8.78 -2.48
C ASN A 273 -15.07 7.72 -2.49
N ASP A 274 -14.39 7.60 -3.62
CA ASP A 274 -13.38 6.57 -3.84
C ASP A 274 -12.13 6.87 -3.00
N PHE A 275 -11.78 8.16 -2.88
CA PHE A 275 -10.78 8.66 -1.96
C PHE A 275 -11.09 8.27 -0.50
N PHE A 276 -12.29 8.58 0.00
CA PHE A 276 -12.68 8.24 1.38
C PHE A 276 -12.68 6.72 1.63
N ILE A 277 -13.16 5.92 0.66
CA ILE A 277 -13.13 4.44 0.74
C ILE A 277 -11.69 3.90 0.77
N GLN A 278 -10.75 4.50 0.03
CA GLN A 278 -9.33 4.20 0.14
C GLN A 278 -8.80 4.56 1.54
N ARG A 279 -9.10 5.76 2.04
CA ARG A 279 -8.56 6.28 3.31
C ARG A 279 -9.07 5.55 4.53
N ARG A 280 -10.32 5.08 4.49
CA ARG A 280 -10.91 4.18 5.50
C ARG A 280 -10.18 2.86 5.65
N ARG A 281 -9.49 2.35 4.62
CA ARG A 281 -8.65 1.15 4.71
C ARG A 281 -7.24 1.50 5.22
N TRP A 282 -6.63 2.52 4.63
CA TRP A 282 -5.22 2.84 4.85
C TRP A 282 -4.94 3.41 6.25
N GLY A 283 -5.77 4.31 6.77
CA GLY A 283 -5.55 4.93 8.08
C GLY A 283 -5.53 3.89 9.22
N PRO A 284 -6.64 3.16 9.44
CA PRO A 284 -6.72 2.12 10.48
C PRO A 284 -5.64 1.04 10.36
N SER A 285 -5.33 0.57 9.15
CA SER A 285 -4.30 -0.45 8.95
C SER A 285 -2.88 0.06 9.24
N THR A 286 -2.59 1.32 8.92
CA THR A 286 -1.32 1.97 9.31
C THR A 286 -1.16 1.98 10.83
N LEU A 287 -2.22 2.43 11.53
CA LEU A 287 -2.20 2.55 12.98
C LEU A 287 -2.10 1.18 13.68
N ALA A 288 -2.80 0.15 13.19
CA ALA A 288 -2.71 -1.22 13.70
C ALA A 288 -1.29 -1.82 13.55
N ASN A 289 -0.63 -1.62 12.40
CA ASN A 289 0.72 -2.13 12.17
C ASN A 289 1.79 -1.37 12.98
N ILE A 290 1.62 -0.07 13.22
CA ILE A 290 2.53 0.70 14.10
C ILE A 290 2.38 0.20 15.55
N ILE A 291 1.16 -0.02 16.04
CA ILE A 291 0.93 -0.61 17.39
C ILE A 291 1.62 -1.97 17.50
N ASP A 292 1.44 -2.85 16.51
CA ASP A 292 2.06 -4.18 16.50
C ASP A 292 3.60 -4.11 16.57
N LEU A 293 4.22 -3.24 15.76
CA LEU A 293 5.66 -2.99 15.78
C LEU A 293 6.16 -2.43 17.13
N LEU A 294 5.40 -1.51 17.75
CA LEU A 294 5.76 -0.92 19.04
C LEU A 294 5.63 -1.93 20.18
N LEU A 295 4.61 -2.80 20.16
CA LEU A 295 4.45 -3.90 21.12
C LEU A 295 5.54 -4.96 20.94
N SER A 296 5.98 -5.23 19.70
CA SER A 296 7.09 -6.14 19.38
C SER A 296 8.48 -5.47 19.40
N ALA A 297 8.60 -4.21 19.83
CA ALA A 297 9.78 -3.39 19.60
C ALA A 297 11.08 -4.00 20.15
N LYS A 298 11.08 -4.48 21.39
CA LYS A 298 12.27 -5.07 22.03
C LYS A 298 12.84 -6.23 21.19
N HIS A 299 11.99 -7.19 20.85
CA HIS A 299 12.36 -8.35 20.02
C HIS A 299 12.77 -7.95 18.61
N THR A 300 12.14 -6.91 18.06
CA THR A 300 12.44 -6.42 16.71
C THR A 300 13.80 -5.74 16.65
N ILE A 301 14.18 -4.96 17.68
CA ILE A 301 15.52 -4.36 17.81
C ILE A 301 16.60 -5.45 17.96
N GLU A 302 16.33 -6.50 18.75
CA GLU A 302 17.27 -7.62 18.96
C GLU A 302 17.59 -8.39 17.66
N ILE A 303 16.64 -8.45 16.72
CA ILE A 303 16.77 -9.24 15.47
C ILE A 303 17.09 -8.37 14.24
N ASN A 304 16.64 -7.12 14.19
CA ASN A 304 16.72 -6.27 13.00
C ASN A 304 17.69 -5.09 13.19
N PRO A 305 18.91 -5.13 12.61
CA PRO A 305 19.89 -4.06 12.77
C PRO A 305 19.47 -2.73 12.11
N SER A 306 18.45 -2.75 11.25
CA SER A 306 17.87 -1.54 10.64
C SER A 306 16.80 -0.86 11.52
N ILE A 307 16.45 -1.43 12.67
CA ILE A 307 15.48 -0.88 13.61
C ILE A 307 16.18 -0.55 14.93
N SER A 308 16.51 0.72 15.10
CA SER A 308 17.15 1.24 16.31
C SER A 308 16.15 1.63 17.40
N ILE A 309 16.64 1.81 18.63
CA ILE A 309 15.84 2.42 19.73
C ILE A 309 15.33 3.80 19.31
N LEU A 310 16.15 4.60 18.62
CA LEU A 310 15.77 5.92 18.13
C LEU A 310 14.65 5.85 17.08
N TYR A 311 14.66 4.84 16.22
CA TYR A 311 13.57 4.56 15.28
C TYR A 311 12.26 4.23 16.02
N ILE A 312 12.32 3.35 17.03
CA ILE A 312 11.14 3.03 17.85
C ILE A 312 10.65 4.25 18.64
N MET A 313 11.54 5.12 19.12
CA MET A 313 11.15 6.39 19.74
C MET A 313 10.46 7.33 18.75
N TYR A 314 10.98 7.47 17.53
CA TYR A 314 10.35 8.24 16.46
C TYR A 314 8.95 7.71 16.12
N GLN A 315 8.80 6.39 15.93
CA GLN A 315 7.49 5.77 15.69
C GLN A 315 6.55 5.91 16.89
N SER A 316 7.07 5.87 18.12
CA SER A 316 6.30 6.14 19.33
C SER A 316 5.83 7.59 19.40
N MET A 317 6.67 8.57 19.03
CA MET A 317 6.29 9.98 18.97
C MET A 317 5.23 10.25 17.90
N LEU A 318 5.34 9.65 16.71
CA LEU A 318 4.29 9.70 15.68
C LEU A 318 2.99 9.05 16.17
N MET A 319 3.08 7.89 16.83
CA MET A 319 1.91 7.21 17.41
C MET A 319 1.24 8.06 18.49
N ILE A 320 2.03 8.64 19.40
CA ILE A 320 1.58 9.51 20.48
C ILE A 320 0.95 10.79 19.91
N GLY A 321 1.56 11.43 18.91
CA GLY A 321 0.95 12.58 18.21
C GLY A 321 -0.41 12.21 17.58
N ASN A 322 -0.53 11.01 17.03
CA ASN A 322 -1.80 10.50 16.51
C ASN A 322 -2.84 10.18 17.59
N VAL A 323 -2.42 9.86 18.82
CA VAL A 323 -3.30 9.51 19.95
C VAL A 323 -3.65 10.71 20.84
N ILE A 324 -2.76 11.69 21.03
CA ILE A 324 -2.95 12.85 21.93
C ILE A 324 -4.09 13.78 21.49
N GLY A 325 -4.70 13.56 20.31
CA GLY A 325 -6.03 14.10 19.98
C GLY A 325 -7.20 13.45 20.72
N LYS A 326 -6.93 12.50 21.62
CA LYS A 326 -7.86 11.86 22.55
C LYS A 326 -7.26 11.91 23.96
N SER A 327 -7.24 13.09 24.56
CA SER A 327 -7.04 13.22 26.00
C SER A 327 -8.32 12.81 26.74
N ASP A 328 -8.58 11.50 26.77
CA ASP A 328 -9.32 10.82 27.84
C ASP A 328 -8.76 9.39 27.92
N PHE A 329 -8.00 9.15 28.98
CA PHE A 329 -7.21 7.93 29.18
C PHE A 329 -7.95 7.01 30.16
N ASP A 330 -8.65 6.01 29.63
CA ASP A 330 -9.26 4.94 30.43
C ASP A 330 -8.56 3.60 30.08
N PRO A 331 -8.04 2.83 31.06
CA PRO A 331 -7.22 1.65 30.79
C PRO A 331 -8.04 0.47 30.23
N PRO A 332 -7.41 -0.45 29.47
CA PRO A 332 -8.13 -1.40 28.62
C PRO A 332 -8.82 -2.53 29.42
N ARG A 333 -10.10 -2.34 29.77
CA ARG A 333 -11.00 -3.45 30.14
C ARG A 333 -11.92 -3.82 28.98
N LYS A 334 -11.57 -4.91 28.29
CA LYS A 334 -12.44 -5.77 27.45
C LYS A 334 -13.64 -5.06 26.79
N GLN A 335 -13.37 -4.10 25.91
CA GLN A 335 -14.37 -3.61 24.95
C GLN A 335 -13.84 -3.66 23.53
N ASN A 336 -14.74 -3.96 22.59
CA ASN A 336 -14.43 -4.20 21.18
C ASN A 336 -13.92 -2.92 20.51
N PHE A 337 -12.60 -2.72 20.46
CA PHE A 337 -11.95 -1.63 19.75
C PHE A 337 -12.31 -1.68 18.25
N LYS A 338 -13.27 -0.85 17.84
CA LYS A 338 -13.59 -0.60 16.43
C LYS A 338 -13.01 0.75 16.03
N PHE A 339 -11.99 0.71 15.17
CA PHE A 339 -11.23 1.87 14.74
C PHE A 339 -12.09 2.86 13.94
N VAL A 340 -12.02 4.13 14.30
CA VAL A 340 -12.60 5.24 13.52
C VAL A 340 -11.63 5.60 12.39
N PRO A 341 -12.07 5.67 11.12
CA PRO A 341 -11.21 6.07 10.02
C PRO A 341 -10.99 7.59 10.00
N GLN A 342 -9.73 8.01 9.92
CA GLN A 342 -9.32 9.42 9.75
C GLN A 342 -8.51 9.59 8.46
N LEU A 343 -8.55 10.79 7.86
CA LEU A 343 -7.86 11.10 6.60
C LEU A 343 -6.33 11.09 6.80
N PRO A 344 -5.55 10.27 6.07
CA PRO A 344 -4.09 10.15 6.27
C PRO A 344 -3.23 11.35 5.86
N ALA A 345 -3.80 12.35 5.17
CA ALA A 345 -3.04 13.44 4.57
C ALA A 345 -2.42 14.43 5.56
N VAL A 346 -2.65 14.20 6.86
CA VAL A 346 -2.03 14.97 7.95
C VAL A 346 -1.26 14.07 8.92
N ALA A 347 -0.74 12.92 8.46
CA ALA A 347 0.00 11.95 9.29
C ALA A 347 1.24 12.53 10.03
N ASN A 348 1.75 13.70 9.62
CA ASN A 348 2.84 14.42 10.30
C ASN A 348 2.36 15.49 11.31
N ILE A 349 1.06 15.80 11.37
CA ILE A 349 0.45 16.67 12.37
C ILE A 349 -0.75 15.91 12.93
N GLY A 350 -0.51 15.12 13.96
CA GLY A 350 -1.54 14.24 14.52
C GLY A 350 -2.82 15.02 14.89
N PRO A 351 -4.01 14.39 14.81
CA PRO A 351 -5.31 15.03 14.97
C PRO A 351 -5.43 15.94 16.22
N GLY A 352 -4.71 15.65 17.31
CA GLY A 352 -4.68 16.51 18.49
C GLY A 352 -4.02 17.87 18.26
N ASN A 353 -2.94 17.92 17.48
CA ASN A 353 -2.26 19.17 17.17
C ASN A 353 -3.14 20.06 16.28
N ILE A 354 -3.83 19.47 15.28
CA ILE A 354 -4.81 20.19 14.46
C ILE A 354 -5.98 20.67 15.32
N PHE A 355 -6.48 19.81 16.23
CA PHE A 355 -7.56 20.15 17.15
C PHE A 355 -7.19 21.34 18.04
N MET A 356 -5.99 21.34 18.64
CA MET A 356 -5.50 22.44 19.46
C MET A 356 -5.19 23.70 18.65
N MET A 357 -4.68 23.59 17.41
CA MET A 357 -4.54 24.74 16.50
C MET A 357 -5.91 25.37 16.17
N MET A 358 -6.93 24.56 15.90
CA MET A 358 -8.29 25.05 15.65
C MET A 358 -8.88 25.73 16.89
N VAL A 359 -8.71 25.16 18.08
CA VAL A 359 -9.13 25.77 19.35
C VAL A 359 -8.42 27.11 19.58
N GLY A 360 -7.09 27.17 19.47
CA GLY A 360 -6.32 28.41 19.64
C GLY A 360 -6.72 29.48 18.63
N SER A 361 -6.90 29.09 17.36
CA SER A 361 -7.34 30.00 16.30
C SER A 361 -8.75 30.54 16.53
N PHE A 362 -9.67 29.71 17.02
CA PHE A 362 -11.01 30.16 17.37
C PHE A 362 -11.01 31.16 18.53
N VAL A 363 -10.18 30.93 19.55
CA VAL A 363 -9.97 31.89 20.65
C VAL A 363 -9.43 33.23 20.11
N THR A 364 -8.45 33.19 19.21
CA THR A 364 -7.85 34.41 18.63
C THR A 364 -8.79 35.17 17.69
N VAL A 365 -9.43 34.48 16.73
CA VAL A 365 -10.19 35.12 15.63
C VAL A 365 -11.61 35.48 16.03
N PHE A 366 -12.29 34.61 16.78
CA PHE A 366 -13.68 34.83 17.19
C PHE A 366 -13.82 35.34 18.62
N SER A 367 -12.71 35.57 19.32
CA SER A 367 -12.67 36.04 20.72
C SER A 367 -13.52 35.21 21.69
N ILE A 368 -13.70 33.92 21.39
CA ILE A 368 -14.49 33.01 22.23
C ILE A 368 -13.62 32.37 23.32
N ALA A 369 -14.21 32.12 24.48
CA ALA A 369 -13.51 31.44 25.58
C ALA A 369 -13.06 30.03 25.19
N ILE A 370 -11.88 29.61 25.65
CA ILE A 370 -11.22 28.34 25.27
C ILE A 370 -12.12 27.10 25.43
N TYR A 371 -12.89 27.00 26.51
CA TYR A 371 -13.82 25.88 26.72
C TYR A 371 -14.95 25.84 25.68
N LYS A 372 -15.43 27.00 25.22
CA LYS A 372 -16.42 27.08 24.13
C LYS A 372 -15.78 26.68 22.80
N ALA A 373 -14.56 27.13 22.52
CA ALA A 373 -13.81 26.71 21.34
C ALA A 373 -13.58 25.19 21.30
N MET A 374 -13.21 24.58 22.43
CA MET A 374 -13.07 23.12 22.55
C MET A 374 -14.40 22.39 22.28
N LEU A 375 -15.51 22.82 22.90
CA LEU A 375 -16.83 22.20 22.69
C LEU A 375 -17.32 22.35 21.25
N ILE A 376 -17.16 23.53 20.64
CA ILE A 376 -17.52 23.79 19.23
C ILE A 376 -16.72 22.87 18.31
N ASN A 377 -15.42 22.69 18.55
CA ASN A 377 -14.56 21.84 17.72
C ASN A 377 -14.76 20.33 17.98
N LEU A 378 -15.17 19.94 19.18
CA LEU A 378 -15.42 18.54 19.56
C LEU A 378 -16.77 18.03 19.06
N SER A 379 -17.79 18.89 19.03
CA SER A 379 -19.16 18.50 18.65
C SER A 379 -19.29 17.82 17.27
N PRO A 380 -18.62 18.26 16.17
CA PRO A 380 -18.73 17.64 14.86
C PRO A 380 -17.95 16.33 14.79
N VAL A 381 -16.87 16.20 15.58
CA VAL A 381 -16.08 14.97 15.72
C VAL A 381 -16.90 13.89 16.42
N LEU A 382 -17.55 14.21 17.55
CA LEU A 382 -18.45 13.29 18.25
C LEU A 382 -19.65 12.89 17.40
N LEU A 383 -20.28 13.85 16.70
CA LEU A 383 -21.35 13.59 15.74
C LEU A 383 -20.90 12.61 14.65
N PHE A 384 -19.70 12.81 14.08
CA PHE A 384 -19.16 11.93 13.06
C PHE A 384 -18.89 10.52 13.60
N ILE A 385 -18.34 10.40 14.80
CA ILE A 385 -18.13 9.11 15.49
C ILE A 385 -19.46 8.36 15.66
N ILE A 386 -20.51 9.03 16.17
CA ILE A 386 -21.85 8.45 16.33
C ILE A 386 -22.38 7.97 14.96
N VAL A 387 -22.26 8.79 13.92
CA VAL A 387 -22.70 8.41 12.56
C VAL A 387 -21.88 7.24 12.00
N CYS A 388 -20.59 7.12 12.31
CA CYS A 388 -19.79 5.94 11.97
C CYS A 388 -20.27 4.64 12.64
N PHE A 389 -20.84 4.71 13.84
CA PHE A 389 -21.38 3.53 14.54
C PHE A 389 -22.78 3.14 14.07
N TYR A 390 -23.68 4.10 13.85
CA TYR A 390 -25.11 3.81 13.63
C TYR A 390 -25.60 3.94 12.18
N CYS A 391 -24.84 4.56 11.27
CA CYS A 391 -25.31 4.84 9.91
C CYS A 391 -24.58 4.05 8.82
N ASN A 392 -25.31 3.73 7.75
CA ASN A 392 -24.78 3.10 6.54
C ASN A 392 -23.75 3.98 5.81
N ASN A 393 -22.84 3.33 5.08
CA ASN A 393 -21.74 3.96 4.32
C ASN A 393 -22.12 5.25 3.56
N LYS A 394 -23.28 5.28 2.89
CA LYS A 394 -23.75 6.46 2.13
C LYS A 394 -23.97 7.69 3.02
N LYS A 395 -24.53 7.52 4.23
CA LYS A 395 -24.76 8.60 5.20
C LYS A 395 -23.45 9.05 5.84
N GLN A 396 -22.55 8.11 6.16
CA GLN A 396 -21.20 8.44 6.65
C GLN A 396 -20.45 9.32 5.66
N LEU A 397 -20.50 8.96 4.36
CA LEU A 397 -19.84 9.71 3.31
C LEU A 397 -20.41 11.13 3.14
N LEU A 398 -21.75 11.26 3.12
CA LEU A 398 -22.41 12.55 2.97
C LEU A 398 -22.03 13.52 4.11
N LEU A 399 -21.99 13.02 5.36
CA LEU A 399 -21.52 13.81 6.50
C LEU A 399 -20.02 14.11 6.41
N ALA A 400 -19.19 13.16 5.97
CA ALA A 400 -17.75 13.39 5.77
C ALA A 400 -17.48 14.48 4.73
N GLN A 401 -18.25 14.53 3.63
CA GLN A 401 -18.18 15.58 2.62
C GLN A 401 -18.54 16.95 3.20
N PHE A 402 -19.68 17.04 3.89
CA PHE A 402 -20.15 18.27 4.52
C PHE A 402 -19.15 18.80 5.58
N LEU A 403 -18.68 17.92 6.46
CA LEU A 403 -17.68 18.29 7.46
C LEU A 403 -16.35 18.69 6.82
N SER A 404 -15.89 18.01 5.76
CA SER A 404 -14.67 18.39 5.05
C SER A 404 -14.76 19.79 4.44
N PHE A 405 -15.93 20.15 3.88
CA PHE A 405 -16.19 21.50 3.38
C PHE A 405 -16.20 22.55 4.51
N LEU A 406 -16.91 22.26 5.61
CA LEU A 406 -16.95 23.15 6.78
C LEU A 406 -15.55 23.35 7.38
N TYR A 407 -14.77 22.29 7.54
CA TYR A 407 -13.40 22.37 8.05
C TYR A 407 -12.46 23.08 7.08
N ALA A 408 -12.65 22.99 5.77
CA ALA A 408 -11.89 23.79 4.81
C ALA A 408 -12.12 25.30 5.01
N LEU A 409 -13.36 25.73 5.32
CA LEU A 409 -13.66 27.11 5.70
C LEU A 409 -13.03 27.48 7.05
N VAL A 410 -13.14 26.62 8.07
CA VAL A 410 -12.48 26.82 9.38
C VAL A 410 -10.97 26.99 9.24
N MET A 411 -10.32 26.25 8.34
CA MET A 411 -8.87 26.36 8.13
C MET A 411 -8.43 27.71 7.55
N THR A 412 -9.31 28.48 6.90
CA THR A 412 -8.96 29.87 6.52
C THR A 412 -8.94 30.80 7.73
N ALA A 413 -9.85 30.61 8.69
CA ALA A 413 -9.80 31.27 9.99
C ALA A 413 -8.57 30.82 10.80
N VAL A 414 -8.14 29.56 10.71
CA VAL A 414 -6.89 29.09 11.33
C VAL A 414 -5.66 29.84 10.80
N LEU A 415 -5.57 30.02 9.48
CA LEU A 415 -4.48 30.80 8.87
C LEU A 415 -4.47 32.25 9.38
N MET A 416 -5.63 32.90 9.45
CA MET A 416 -5.75 34.25 10.01
C MET A 416 -5.40 34.30 11.52
N GLY A 417 -5.81 33.30 12.29
CA GLY A 417 -5.48 33.17 13.71
C GLY A 417 -3.97 33.08 13.95
N ILE A 418 -3.27 32.26 13.17
CA ILE A 418 -1.80 32.14 13.23
C ILE A 418 -1.13 33.48 12.91
N VAL A 419 -1.58 34.20 11.87
CA VAL A 419 -1.03 35.53 11.51
C VAL A 419 -1.25 36.55 12.64
N ILE A 420 -2.42 36.56 13.28
CA ILE A 420 -2.72 37.45 14.40
C ILE A 420 -1.89 37.08 15.65
N GLN A 421 -1.72 35.79 15.96
CA GLN A 421 -0.85 35.33 17.05
C GLN A 421 0.61 35.70 16.81
N ILE A 422 1.14 35.51 15.60
CA ILE A 422 2.50 35.94 15.23
C ILE A 422 2.66 37.46 15.43
N LYS A 423 1.65 38.26 15.07
CA LYS A 423 1.69 39.72 15.22
C LYS A 423 1.66 40.18 16.68
N ASN A 424 0.86 39.52 17.54
CA ASN A 424 0.60 39.98 18.90
C ASN A 424 1.57 39.38 19.94
N GLU A 425 1.92 38.11 19.79
CA GLU A 425 2.74 37.34 20.74
C GLU A 425 4.14 37.01 20.17
N GLY A 426 4.40 37.41 18.91
CA GLY A 426 5.64 37.11 18.21
C GLY A 426 5.75 35.64 17.79
N LEU A 427 6.97 35.27 17.38
CA LEU A 427 7.31 33.89 16.97
C LEU A 427 7.25 32.87 18.12
N GLY A 428 7.21 33.33 19.38
CA GLY A 428 7.19 32.49 20.58
C GLY A 428 5.83 31.92 20.96
N SER A 429 4.73 32.36 20.33
CA SER A 429 3.41 31.76 20.61
C SER A 429 3.38 30.27 20.20
N PRO A 430 2.64 29.39 20.91
CA PRO A 430 2.65 27.96 20.63
C PRO A 430 2.30 27.62 19.18
N SER A 431 1.35 28.35 18.59
CA SER A 431 0.92 28.17 17.20
C SER A 431 1.90 28.77 16.19
N ALA A 432 2.58 29.88 16.51
CA ALA A 432 3.67 30.42 15.68
C ALA A 432 4.88 29.50 15.68
N MET A 433 5.37 29.09 16.87
CA MET A 433 6.47 28.14 16.99
C MET A 433 6.16 26.84 16.25
N PHE A 434 4.92 26.33 16.36
CA PHE A 434 4.51 25.15 15.61
C PHE A 434 4.52 25.37 14.10
N PHE A 435 3.89 26.44 13.60
CA PHE A 435 3.87 26.76 12.17
C PHE A 435 5.28 26.96 11.61
N VAL A 436 6.14 27.69 12.33
CA VAL A 436 7.54 27.93 11.98
C VAL A 436 8.36 26.65 12.06
N THR A 437 8.15 25.78 13.05
CA THR A 437 8.83 24.46 13.12
C THR A 437 8.44 23.59 11.93
N VAL A 438 7.16 23.58 11.54
CA VAL A 438 6.68 22.86 10.35
C VAL A 438 7.33 23.44 9.09
N VAL A 439 7.26 24.76 8.87
CA VAL A 439 7.86 25.43 7.71
C VAL A 439 9.38 25.28 7.67
N LEU A 440 10.08 25.37 8.80
CA LEU A 440 11.51 25.12 8.90
C LEU A 440 11.85 23.65 8.61
N SER A 441 11.06 22.69 9.09
CA SER A 441 11.29 21.27 8.77
C SER A 441 11.16 21.02 7.25
N PHE A 442 10.13 21.58 6.61
CA PHE A 442 9.99 21.54 5.15
C PHE A 442 11.15 22.22 4.43
N SER A 443 11.60 23.38 4.92
CA SER A 443 12.67 24.17 4.29
C SER A 443 14.04 23.51 4.44
N ILE A 444 14.36 22.99 5.63
CA ILE A 444 15.60 22.26 5.92
C ILE A 444 15.62 20.95 5.14
N THR A 445 14.51 20.18 5.09
CA THR A 445 14.46 18.97 4.27
C THR A 445 14.56 19.27 2.78
N ALA A 446 14.03 20.39 2.29
CA ALA A 446 14.23 20.82 0.90
C ALA A 446 15.69 21.19 0.60
N LEU A 447 16.37 21.91 1.51
CA LEU A 447 17.77 22.31 1.37
C LEU A 447 18.75 21.13 1.49
N LEU A 448 18.44 20.15 2.35
CA LEU A 448 19.24 18.93 2.53
C LEU A 448 18.89 17.83 1.53
N HIS A 449 17.92 18.04 0.62
CA HIS A 449 17.51 17.02 -0.34
C HIS A 449 18.63 16.77 -1.38
N PRO A 450 19.18 15.55 -1.49
CA PRO A 450 20.25 15.24 -2.44
C PRO A 450 19.68 15.07 -3.86
N ARG A 451 19.31 16.20 -4.47
CA ARG A 451 19.07 16.49 -5.90
C ARG A 451 18.56 17.92 -6.05
N VAL A 452 19.51 18.86 -6.13
CA VAL A 452 19.56 19.84 -7.23
C VAL A 452 20.60 19.30 -8.20
#